data_AF-A0AAV6U7Q4-F1
#
_entry.id   AF-A0AAV6U7Q4-F1
#
_cell.length_a   1.000
_cell.length_b   1.000
_cell.length_c   1.000
_cell.angle_alpha   90.00
_cell.angle_beta   90.00
_cell.angle_gamma   90.00
#
_symmetry.space_group_name_H-M   'P 1'
#
loop_
_entity.id
_entity.type
_entity.pdbx_description
1 polymer ?
#
loop_
_entity_poly.entity_id
_entity_poly.type
_entity_poly.pdbx_seq_one_letter_code
_entity_poly.pdbx_strand_id
1 'polypeptide(L)'
;MKSAFARHGGPPFNSDGFSNFLQGWNIIHNKTYLYFHQSNDLFGRAIQTFKCGMRKAMEEGKDLHTVLLDYRVTPSKGLKSPAELLMGRRLRSFNLILTYIRRKSNLKRTRDDKRNMLTETRRLCHTYIFSNRCCSA
;
A
#
# COMPACT_ATOMS: atom_id res chain seq x y z
N MET A 1 16.62 -15.41 12.39
CA MET A 1 15.15 -15.35 12.62
C MET A 1 14.48 -16.23 11.58
N LYS A 2 13.55 -17.12 11.96
CA LYS A 2 12.73 -17.86 10.99
C LYS A 2 11.61 -16.97 10.47
N SER A 3 11.28 -17.07 9.19
CA SER A 3 10.12 -16.41 8.58
C SER A 3 8.84 -17.07 9.10
N ALA A 4 7.82 -16.25 9.38
CA ALA A 4 6.54 -16.72 9.90
C ALA A 4 5.40 -16.26 8.99
N PHE A 5 4.47 -17.17 8.71
CA PHE A 5 3.25 -16.89 7.96
C PHE A 5 2.06 -17.01 8.91
N ALA A 6 1.30 -15.93 9.08
CA ALA A 6 0.14 -15.89 9.95
C ALA A 6 -1.15 -15.68 9.15
N ARG A 7 -2.07 -16.65 9.21
CA ARG A 7 -3.38 -16.58 8.56
C ARG A 7 -4.37 -17.54 9.25
N HIS A 8 -5.66 -17.26 9.10
CA HIS A 8 -6.71 -18.22 9.46
C HIS A 8 -6.50 -19.56 8.77
N GLY A 9 -6.64 -20.65 9.53
CA GLY A 9 -6.50 -22.03 9.05
C GLY A 9 -7.65 -22.51 8.17
N GLY A 10 -8.29 -21.64 7.39
CA GLY A 10 -9.29 -22.01 6.40
C GLY A 10 -8.65 -22.50 5.10
N PRO A 11 -9.40 -23.22 4.24
CA PRO A 11 -8.96 -23.52 2.87
C PRO A 11 -8.62 -22.22 2.12
N PRO A 12 -7.57 -22.18 1.28
CA PRO A 12 -6.64 -23.25 0.89
C PRO A 12 -5.44 -23.45 1.84
N PHE A 13 -5.33 -22.63 2.90
CA PHE A 13 -4.14 -22.56 3.76
C PHE A 13 -4.03 -23.72 4.76
N ASN A 14 -5.05 -24.58 4.87
CA ASN A 14 -5.00 -25.81 5.66
C ASN A 14 -4.71 -27.07 4.83
N SER A 15 -4.34 -26.93 3.56
CA SER A 15 -3.99 -28.08 2.72
C SER A 15 -2.61 -28.64 3.05
N ASP A 16 -2.44 -29.95 2.86
CA ASP A 16 -1.16 -30.62 3.06
C ASP A 16 -0.08 -30.09 2.10
N GLY A 17 -0.47 -29.78 0.86
CA GLY A 17 0.42 -29.15 -0.12
C GLY A 17 1.00 -27.83 0.36
N PHE A 18 0.19 -27.00 1.03
CA PHE A 18 0.66 -25.75 1.62
C PHE A 18 1.56 -25.97 2.84
N SER A 19 1.25 -26.98 3.67
CA SER A 19 2.11 -27.36 4.81
C SER A 19 3.50 -27.81 4.35
N ASN A 20 3.54 -28.67 3.33
CA ASN A 20 4.79 -29.16 2.73
C ASN A 20 5.60 -28.02 2.09
N PHE A 21 4.93 -27.08 1.43
CA PHE A 21 5.57 -25.87 0.91
C PHE A 21 6.22 -25.06 2.04
N LEU A 22 5.50 -24.76 3.13
CA LEU A 22 6.08 -23.99 4.23
C LEU A 22 7.24 -24.73 4.91
N GLN A 23 7.14 -26.05 5.05
CA GLN A 23 8.23 -26.87 5.59
C GLN A 23 9.48 -26.82 4.70
N GLY A 24 9.32 -26.93 3.37
CA GLY A 24 10.42 -26.83 2.41
C GLY A 24 11.13 -25.47 2.43
N TRP A 25 10.41 -24.40 2.77
CA TRP A 25 10.96 -23.05 2.89
C TRP A 25 11.34 -22.66 4.33
N ASN A 26 11.23 -23.59 5.29
CA ASN A 26 11.48 -23.37 6.73
C ASN A 26 10.68 -22.19 7.31
N ILE A 27 9.46 -21.99 6.82
CA ILE A 27 8.52 -20.96 7.26
C ILE A 27 7.59 -21.56 8.34
N ILE A 28 7.45 -20.86 9.47
CA ILE A 28 6.54 -21.29 10.54
C ILE A 28 5.11 -20.86 10.17
N HIS A 29 4.17 -21.81 10.14
CA HIS A 29 2.76 -21.52 9.94
C HIS A 29 2.06 -21.22 11.27
N ASN A 30 1.83 -19.94 11.57
CA ASN A 30 1.05 -19.52 12.71
C ASN A 30 -0.43 -19.43 12.33
N LYS A 31 -1.17 -20.51 12.54
CA LYS A 31 -2.63 -20.51 12.34
C LYS A 31 -3.28 -19.65 13.41
N THR A 32 -3.71 -18.44 13.04
CA THR A 32 -4.42 -17.56 13.97
C THR A 32 -5.90 -17.94 14.00
N TYR A 33 -6.39 -18.30 15.19
CA TYR A 33 -7.81 -18.46 15.45
C TYR A 33 -8.49 -17.08 15.46
N LEU A 34 -9.81 -17.05 15.21
CA LEU A 34 -10.63 -15.85 14.95
C LEU A 34 -10.45 -14.68 15.96
N TYR A 35 -9.93 -14.96 17.15
CA TYR A 35 -9.90 -14.05 18.30
C TYR A 35 -8.64 -13.16 18.39
N PHE A 36 -7.70 -13.23 17.43
CA PHE A 36 -6.56 -12.32 17.37
C PHE A 36 -6.93 -11.02 16.61
N HIS A 37 -7.61 -10.11 17.30
CA HIS A 37 -8.10 -8.85 16.73
C HIS A 37 -6.98 -7.98 16.14
N GLN A 38 -5.87 -7.77 16.85
CA GLN A 38 -4.83 -6.81 16.42
C GLN A 38 -4.20 -7.13 15.05
N SER A 39 -3.86 -8.40 14.80
CA SER A 39 -3.27 -8.85 13.53
C SER A 39 -4.25 -8.70 12.36
N ASN A 40 -5.52 -8.99 12.63
CA ASN A 40 -6.59 -8.89 11.64
C ASN A 40 -6.99 -7.43 11.38
N ASP A 41 -6.88 -6.55 12.36
CA ASP A 41 -7.24 -5.13 12.23
C ASP A 41 -6.29 -4.39 11.28
N LEU A 42 -4.99 -4.72 11.29
CA LEU A 42 -4.04 -4.15 10.34
C LEU A 42 -4.32 -4.64 8.91
N PHE A 43 -4.58 -5.94 8.76
CA PHE A 43 -4.95 -6.54 7.48
C PHE A 43 -6.27 -5.98 6.93
N GLY A 44 -7.29 -5.86 7.79
CA GLY A 44 -8.59 -5.30 7.44
C GLY A 44 -8.49 -3.85 6.97
N ARG A 45 -7.73 -3.01 7.69
CA ARG A 45 -7.45 -1.63 7.26
C ARG A 45 -6.71 -1.57 5.93
N ALA A 46 -5.74 -2.45 5.71
CA ALA A 46 -5.01 -2.53 4.43
C ALA A 46 -5.94 -2.91 3.27
N ILE A 47 -6.80 -3.92 3.45
CA ILE A 47 -7.81 -4.31 2.46
C ILE A 47 -8.78 -3.17 2.18
N GLN A 48 -9.31 -2.52 3.23
CA GLN A 48 -10.26 -1.42 3.06
C GLN A 48 -9.64 -0.28 2.26
N THR A 49 -8.40 0.10 2.59
CA THR A 49 -7.62 1.12 1.84
C THR A 49 -7.48 0.72 0.38
N PHE A 50 -7.11 -0.54 0.12
CA PHE A 50 -6.92 -1.05 -1.23
C PHE A 50 -8.22 -1.06 -2.03
N LYS A 51 -9.33 -1.57 -1.46
CA LYS A 51 -10.65 -1.56 -2.09
C LYS A 51 -11.13 -0.14 -2.40
N CYS A 52 -10.89 0.80 -1.49
CA CYS A 52 -11.20 2.22 -1.71
C CYS A 52 -10.42 2.79 -2.89
N GLY A 53 -9.10 2.54 -2.93
CA GLY A 53 -8.23 2.97 -4.02
C GLY A 53 -8.63 2.35 -5.37
N MET A 54 -8.98 1.06 -5.37
CA MET A 54 -9.44 0.37 -6.58
C MET A 54 -10.72 0.96 -7.14
N ARG A 55 -11.73 1.25 -6.31
CA ARG A 55 -12.97 1.86 -6.79
C ARG A 55 -12.73 3.23 -7.44
N LYS A 56 -11.94 4.09 -6.81
CA LYS A 56 -11.59 5.40 -7.38
C LYS A 56 -10.83 5.26 -8.70
N ALA A 57 -9.94 4.28 -8.78
CA ALA A 57 -9.21 3.99 -10.00
C ALA A 57 -10.13 3.48 -11.11
N MET A 58 -11.11 2.64 -10.79
CA MET A 58 -12.13 2.18 -11.74
C MET A 58 -12.98 3.35 -12.27
N GLU A 59 -13.42 4.25 -11.39
CA GLU A 59 -14.15 5.48 -11.76
C GLU A 59 -13.33 6.37 -12.70
N GLU A 60 -12.00 6.36 -12.57
CA GLU A 60 -11.06 7.13 -13.40
C GLU A 60 -10.48 6.35 -14.60
N GLY A 61 -10.88 5.09 -14.81
CA GLY A 61 -10.37 4.24 -15.89
C GLY A 61 -8.89 3.82 -15.74
N LYS A 62 -8.36 3.80 -14.52
CA LYS A 62 -6.98 3.41 -14.20
C LYS A 62 -6.85 1.90 -13.95
N ASP A 63 -5.67 1.38 -14.28
CA ASP A 63 -5.33 -0.03 -14.07
C ASP A 63 -4.91 -0.37 -12.61
N LEU A 64 -5.09 -1.62 -12.22
CA LEU A 64 -4.76 -2.18 -10.91
C LEU A 64 -3.30 -1.98 -10.52
N HIS A 65 -2.37 -2.16 -11.47
CA HIS A 65 -0.94 -2.00 -11.20
C HIS A 65 -0.59 -0.59 -10.78
N THR A 66 -1.36 0.38 -11.27
CA THR A 66 -1.19 1.80 -10.94
C THR A 66 -1.57 2.07 -9.49
N VAL A 67 -2.71 1.53 -9.03
CA VAL A 67 -3.16 1.64 -7.63
C VAL A 67 -2.19 0.98 -6.67
N LEU A 68 -1.69 -0.21 -7.03
CA LEU A 68 -0.69 -0.93 -6.23
C LEU A 68 0.60 -0.14 -6.10
N LEU A 69 1.06 0.49 -7.18
CA LEU A 69 2.24 1.33 -7.16
C LEU A 69 2.02 2.56 -6.26
N ASP A 70 0.88 3.24 -6.40
CA ASP A 70 0.54 4.41 -5.60
C ASP A 70 0.48 4.07 -4.11
N TYR A 71 -0.13 2.94 -3.74
CA TYR A 71 -0.15 2.46 -2.36
C TYR A 71 1.26 2.22 -1.82
N ARG A 72 2.16 1.61 -2.60
CA ARG A 72 3.52 1.29 -2.18
C ARG A 72 4.40 2.53 -1.97
N VAL A 73 4.20 3.58 -2.77
CA VAL A 73 5.04 4.80 -2.72
C VAL A 73 4.45 5.91 -1.86
N THR A 74 3.18 5.80 -1.47
CA THR A 74 2.54 6.80 -0.61
C THR A 74 2.90 6.56 0.86
N PRO A 75 3.52 7.54 1.55
CA PRO A 75 3.79 7.44 2.98
C PRO A 75 2.48 7.49 3.79
N SER A 76 2.40 6.73 4.87
CA SER A 76 1.30 6.84 5.84
C SER A 76 1.59 7.95 6.86
N LYS A 77 0.58 8.42 7.61
CA LYS A 77 0.75 9.52 8.58
C LYS A 77 1.88 9.18 9.56
N GLY A 78 2.96 9.96 9.52
CA GLY A 78 4.13 9.79 10.40
C GLY A 78 5.05 8.62 10.05
N LEU A 79 4.76 7.83 9.01
CA LEU A 79 5.55 6.66 8.61
C LEU A 79 6.08 6.79 7.17
N LYS A 80 7.24 6.16 6.93
CA LYS A 80 7.77 6.00 5.57
C LYS A 80 6.78 5.18 4.72
N SER A 81 6.87 5.33 3.40
CA SER A 81 6.03 4.52 2.49
C SER A 81 6.35 3.03 2.61
N PRO A 82 5.39 2.13 2.31
CA PRO A 82 5.64 0.68 2.35
C PRO A 82 6.89 0.25 1.56
N ALA A 83 7.11 0.86 0.39
CA ALA A 83 8.29 0.63 -0.43
C ALA A 83 9.59 1.11 0.25
N GLU A 84 9.57 2.26 0.90
CA GLU A 84 10.72 2.79 1.64
C GLU A 84 11.06 1.93 2.86
N LEU A 85 10.04 1.40 3.56
CA LEU A 85 10.22 0.47 4.67
C LEU A 85 10.81 -0.86 4.20
N LEU A 86 10.33 -1.38 3.06
CA LEU A 86 10.77 -2.67 2.53
C LEU A 86 12.17 -2.63 1.90
N MET A 87 12.48 -1.58 1.12
CA MET A 87 13.72 -1.51 0.34
C MET A 87 14.79 -0.60 0.97
N GLY A 88 14.50 0.08 2.07
CA GLY A 88 15.43 1.02 2.71
C GLY A 88 15.71 2.28 1.89
N ARG A 89 15.11 2.43 0.72
CA ARG A 89 15.30 3.56 -0.21
C ARG A 89 13.98 4.04 -0.78
N ARG A 90 13.96 5.30 -1.19
CA ARG A 90 12.82 5.89 -1.88
C ARG A 90 12.78 5.44 -3.33
N LEU A 91 11.66 4.86 -3.75
CA LEU A 91 11.44 4.54 -5.16
C LEU A 91 11.28 5.83 -5.98
N ARG A 92 11.92 5.86 -7.15
CA ARG A 92 11.63 6.84 -8.20
C ARG A 92 10.42 6.36 -8.99
N SER A 93 9.23 6.65 -8.48
CA SER A 93 7.98 6.40 -9.20
C SER A 93 7.57 7.67 -9.96
N PHE A 94 7.16 7.49 -11.21
CA PHE A 94 6.63 8.55 -12.06
C PHE A 94 5.10 8.68 -11.97
N ASN A 95 4.43 7.79 -11.23
CA ASN A 95 2.98 7.65 -11.33
C ASN A 95 2.18 8.67 -10.49
N LEU A 96 1.28 9.31 -11.25
CA LEU A 96 0.03 10.02 -10.96
C LEU A 96 -0.06 11.33 -10.17
N ILE A 97 1.00 11.85 -9.57
CA ILE A 97 0.96 13.27 -9.14
C ILE A 97 2.02 14.14 -9.81
N LEU A 98 2.99 13.51 -10.48
CA LEU A 98 3.91 14.23 -11.34
C LEU A 98 3.25 14.74 -12.64
N THR A 99 2.08 14.26 -13.05
CA THR A 99 1.32 14.87 -14.16
C THR A 99 0.75 16.24 -13.78
N TYR A 100 0.33 16.45 -12.52
CA TYR A 100 0.01 17.79 -11.99
C TYR A 100 1.26 18.69 -11.99
N ILE A 101 2.42 18.14 -11.63
CA ILE A 101 3.70 18.85 -11.61
C ILE A 101 4.17 19.22 -13.03
N ARG A 102 4.00 18.32 -14.01
CA ARG A 102 4.40 18.52 -15.42
C ARG A 102 3.48 19.48 -16.17
N ARG A 103 2.20 19.60 -15.78
CA ARG A 103 1.32 20.66 -16.31
C ARG A 103 1.76 22.07 -15.89
N LYS A 104 2.43 22.19 -14.74
CA LYS A 104 2.87 23.47 -14.16
C LYS A 104 4.37 23.75 -14.40
N SER A 105 5.14 22.85 -15.03
CA SER A 105 6.61 22.91 -15.11
C SER A 105 7.18 23.87 -16.16
N ASN A 106 6.37 24.69 -16.83
CA ASN A 106 6.87 25.75 -17.71
C ASN A 106 7.35 27.01 -16.98
N LEU A 107 7.41 27.00 -15.63
CA LEU A 107 7.98 28.09 -14.84
C LEU A 107 9.31 27.66 -14.20
N LYS A 108 10.37 28.46 -14.40
CA LYS A 108 11.63 28.34 -13.65
C LYS A 108 11.31 28.44 -12.15
N ARG A 109 11.55 27.37 -11.39
CA ARG A 109 11.21 27.26 -9.97
C ARG A 109 12.43 27.16 -9.08
N THR A 110 12.36 27.79 -7.91
CA THR A 110 13.37 27.71 -6.85
C THR A 110 13.39 26.31 -6.22
N ARG A 111 14.42 26.00 -5.41
CA ARG A 111 14.51 24.71 -4.69
C ARG A 111 13.34 24.53 -3.70
N ASP A 112 12.92 25.59 -3.05
CA ASP A 112 11.83 25.57 -2.06
C ASP A 112 10.46 25.35 -2.71
N ASP A 113 10.21 25.93 -3.88
CA ASP A 113 8.99 25.66 -4.65
C ASP A 113 8.85 24.18 -5.03
N LYS A 114 9.95 23.54 -5.44
CA LYS A 114 9.98 22.12 -5.75
C LYS A 114 9.69 21.28 -4.51
N ARG A 115 10.24 21.66 -3.36
CA ARG A 115 10.03 20.97 -2.07
C ARG A 115 8.58 21.08 -1.61
N ASN A 116 8.00 22.28 -1.63
CA ASN A 116 6.60 22.52 -1.24
C ASN A 116 5.64 21.77 -2.16
N MET A 117 5.90 21.78 -3.47
CA MET A 117 5.11 21.04 -4.44
C MET A 117 5.16 19.52 -4.21
N LEU A 118 6.33 18.97 -3.88
CA LEU A 118 6.48 17.56 -3.51
C LEU A 118 5.71 17.22 -2.22
N THR A 119 5.68 18.14 -1.24
CA THR A 119 4.93 17.95 0.00
C THR A 119 3.42 17.96 -0.23
N GLU A 120 2.91 18.92 -1.00
CA GLU A 120 1.48 19.02 -1.31
C GLU A 120 1.02 17.84 -2.17
N THR A 121 1.86 17.42 -3.11
CA THR A 121 1.68 16.20 -3.88
C THR A 121 1.51 14.98 -2.97
N ARG A 122 2.38 14.81 -1.96
CA ARG A 122 2.24 13.72 -1.00
C ARG A 122 0.93 13.81 -0.21
N ARG A 123 0.50 15.02 0.16
CA ARG A 123 -0.76 15.24 0.86
C ARG A 123 -1.95 14.78 0.01
N LEU A 124 -1.98 15.16 -1.26
CA LEU A 124 -3.02 14.74 -2.21
C LEU A 124 -3.02 13.22 -2.41
N CYS A 125 -1.85 12.59 -2.59
CA CYS A 125 -1.70 11.12 -2.70
C CYS A 125 -2.21 10.42 -1.44
N HIS A 126 -1.82 10.93 -0.26
CA HIS A 126 -2.28 10.40 1.02
C HIS A 126 -3.79 10.47 1.13
N THR A 127 -4.39 11.61 0.78
CA THR A 127 -5.85 11.74 0.75
C THR A 127 -6.49 10.85 -0.31
N TYR A 128 -5.87 10.63 -1.46
CA TYR A 128 -6.45 9.80 -2.50
C TYR A 128 -6.51 8.32 -2.07
N ILE A 129 -5.40 7.79 -1.57
CA ILE A 129 -5.26 6.39 -1.19
C ILE A 129 -5.93 6.09 0.17
N PHE A 130 -5.74 6.96 1.16
CA PHE A 130 -6.16 6.70 2.55
C PHE A 130 -7.43 7.46 2.99
N SER A 131 -8.07 8.26 2.13
CA SER A 131 -9.36 8.89 2.50
C SER A 131 -10.49 7.86 2.47
N ASN A 132 -11.14 7.75 3.63
CA ASN A 132 -12.38 7.00 3.83
C ASN A 132 -13.62 7.69 3.26
N ARG A 133 -13.52 8.91 2.70
CA ARG A 133 -14.71 9.66 2.22
C ARG A 133 -15.54 8.96 1.14
N CYS A 134 -14.97 7.98 0.44
CA CYS A 134 -15.75 7.18 -0.51
C CYS A 134 -16.31 5.90 0.16
N CYS A 135 -15.72 5.43 1.25
CA CYS A 135 -16.09 4.17 1.92
C CYS A 135 -17.14 4.42 3.00
N SER A 136 -18.36 4.78 2.58
CA SER A 136 -19.54 4.36 3.31
C SER A 136 -19.69 2.86 3.12
N ALA A 137 -19.86 2.14 4.23
CA ALA A 137 -20.38 0.77 4.21
C ALA A 137 -21.83 0.79 3.73
#